data_AF-W3TYA7-F1
#
_entry.id   AF-W3TYA7-F1
#
_cell.length_a   1.000
_cell.length_b   1.000
_cell.length_c   1.000
_cell.angle_alpha   90.00
_cell.angle_beta   90.00
_cell.angle_gamma   90.00
#
_symmetry.space_group_name_H-M   'P 1'
#
loop_
_entity.id
_entity.type
_entity.pdbx_description
1 polymer ?
#
loop_
_entity_poly.entity_id
_entity_poly.type
_entity_poly.pdbx_seq_one_letter_code
_entity_poly.pdbx_strand_id
1 'polypeptide(L)'
;MRSLRCHIQIILQDPFGLLSPHMTLSEIIAEGLSIHDPQLSSSERNDCVIAALYEVGLDPYTRYSYPHEFSSGQRQRIALARAITFKFRFNYDA
;
A
#
# COMPACT_ATOMS: atom_id res chain seq x y z
N MET A 1 -0.19 -15.90 46.27
CA MET A 1 -0.96 -14.94 45.46
C MET A 1 -0.22 -14.80 44.13
N ARG A 2 -0.57 -15.56 43.09
CA ARG A 2 -1.71 -15.31 42.19
C ARG A 2 -1.55 -13.89 41.62
N SER A 3 -0.89 -13.77 40.47
CA SER A 3 -1.51 -13.80 39.14
C SER A 3 -1.86 -12.38 38.69
N LEU A 4 -1.69 -12.12 37.39
CA LEU A 4 -2.01 -10.88 36.66
C LEU A 4 -0.87 -9.85 36.49
N ARG A 5 0.27 -10.27 35.93
CA ARG A 5 0.90 -9.47 34.86
C ARG A 5 0.50 -10.04 33.49
N CYS A 6 -0.79 -10.33 33.41
CA CYS A 6 -1.50 -10.84 32.25
C CYS A 6 -1.73 -9.70 31.25
N HIS A 7 -1.24 -9.92 30.04
CA HIS A 7 -1.95 -9.60 28.80
C HIS A 7 -2.26 -8.14 28.48
N ILE A 8 -1.34 -7.20 28.73
CA ILE A 8 -1.33 -5.98 27.93
C ILE A 8 -0.41 -6.22 26.73
N GLN A 9 -1.01 -6.73 25.67
CA GLN A 9 -0.41 -6.63 24.34
C GLN A 9 -0.85 -5.27 23.82
N ILE A 10 0.11 -4.35 23.68
CA ILE A 10 -0.13 -3.04 23.09
C ILE A 10 -0.57 -3.29 21.65
N ILE A 11 -1.84 -3.11 21.37
CA ILE A 11 -2.32 -2.96 20.00
C ILE A 11 -1.97 -1.53 19.63
N LEU A 12 -0.84 -1.36 18.94
CA LEU A 12 -0.54 -0.10 18.27
C LEU A 12 -1.70 0.15 17.31
N GLN A 13 -2.49 1.18 17.57
CA GLN A 13 -3.61 1.58 16.71
C GLN A 13 -3.16 2.05 15.32
N ASP A 14 -1.89 1.88 14.96
CA ASP A 14 -1.32 2.45 13.76
C ASP A 14 -1.12 1.39 12.66
N PRO A 15 -2.10 1.23 11.74
CA PRO A 15 -1.94 0.40 10.55
C PRO A 15 -0.83 0.89 9.61
N PHE A 16 -0.18 2.05 9.87
CA PHE A 16 0.91 2.60 9.06
C PHE A 16 2.28 2.00 9.36
N GLY A 17 2.40 1.14 10.38
CA GLY A 17 3.61 0.34 10.57
C GLY A 17 3.97 -0.56 9.38
N LEU A 18 3.06 -0.73 8.41
CA LEU A 18 3.25 -1.48 7.17
C LEU A 18 3.70 -0.63 5.96
N LEU A 19 3.68 0.70 6.08
CA LEU A 19 4.15 1.61 5.03
C LEU A 19 5.57 2.06 5.38
N SER A 20 6.57 1.60 4.63
CA SER A 20 7.94 2.05 4.85
C SER A 20 8.02 3.57 4.69
N PRO A 21 8.51 4.32 5.69
CA PRO A 21 8.57 5.78 5.62
C PRO A 21 9.60 6.28 4.59
N HIS A 22 10.48 5.38 4.12
CA HIS A 22 11.54 5.65 3.17
C HIS A 22 11.17 5.28 1.72
N MET A 23 9.95 4.79 1.50
CA MET A 23 9.45 4.43 0.18
C MET A 23 8.33 5.38 -0.22
N THR A 24 8.31 5.73 -1.50
CA THR A 24 7.20 6.43 -2.15
C THR A 24 5.96 5.53 -2.19
N LEU A 25 4.78 6.14 -2.38
CA LEU A 25 3.56 5.35 -2.57
C LEU A 25 3.67 4.38 -3.75
N SER A 26 4.34 4.77 -4.83
CA SER A 26 4.56 3.91 -5.99
C SER A 26 5.31 2.63 -5.64
N GLU A 27 6.38 2.75 -4.86
CA GLU A 27 7.20 1.63 -4.42
C GLU A 27 6.41 0.74 -3.46
N ILE A 28 5.66 1.33 -2.53
CA ILE A 28 4.87 0.57 -1.55
C ILE A 28 3.74 -0.21 -2.23
N ILE A 29 3.05 0.42 -3.18
CA ILE A 29 1.93 -0.19 -3.89
C ILE A 29 2.45 -1.26 -4.88
N ALA A 30 3.58 -1.02 -5.54
CA ALA A 30 4.18 -1.95 -6.50
C ALA A 30 5.09 -3.03 -5.88
N GLU A 31 5.38 -2.98 -4.58
CA GLU A 31 6.26 -3.96 -3.90
C GLU A 31 5.77 -5.39 -4.14
N GLY A 32 4.46 -5.62 -3.99
CA GLY A 32 3.83 -6.91 -4.23
C GLY A 32 3.92 -7.37 -5.69
N LEU A 33 3.75 -6.46 -6.65
CA LEU A 33 3.88 -6.77 -8.08
C LEU A 33 5.31 -7.16 -8.46
N SER A 34 6.32 -6.52 -7.86
CA SER A 34 7.72 -6.80 -8.18
C SER A 34 8.15 -8.20 -7.73
N ILE A 35 7.55 -8.72 -6.66
CA ILE A 35 7.83 -10.06 -6.11
C ILE A 35 7.05 -11.14 -6.85
N HIS A 36 5.74 -10.91 -7.08
CA HIS A 36 4.85 -11.94 -7.62
C HIS A 36 4.76 -11.96 -9.15
N ASP A 37 5.01 -10.83 -9.80
CA ASP A 37 4.92 -10.66 -11.26
C ASP A 37 6.20 -9.99 -11.81
N PRO A 38 7.36 -10.69 -11.74
CA PRO A 38 8.64 -10.14 -12.16
C PRO A 38 8.72 -9.80 -13.67
N GLN A 39 7.80 -10.36 -14.46
CA GLN A 39 7.72 -10.15 -15.91
C GLN A 39 7.13 -8.78 -16.30
N LEU A 40 6.38 -8.13 -15.40
CA LEU A 40 5.85 -6.79 -15.65
C LEU A 40 7.00 -5.79 -15.79
N SER A 41 6.97 -5.02 -16.87
CA SER A 41 7.84 -3.87 -17.07
C SER A 41 7.56 -2.80 -16.01
N SER A 42 8.53 -1.90 -15.82
CA SER A 42 8.36 -0.76 -14.92
C SER A 42 7.17 0.13 -15.31
N SER A 43 6.84 0.21 -16.62
CA SER A 43 5.68 0.97 -17.10
C SER A 43 4.37 0.31 -16.68
N GLU A 44 4.23 -0.99 -16.90
CA GLU A 44 3.00 -1.73 -16.55
C GLU A 44 2.76 -1.75 -15.04
N ARG A 45 3.82 -1.86 -14.23
CA ARG A 45 3.71 -1.72 -12.77
C ARG A 45 3.21 -0.34 -12.38
N ASN A 46 3.74 0.70 -13.02
CA ASN A 46 3.33 2.06 -12.77
C ASN A 46 1.87 2.32 -13.18
N ASP A 47 1.39 1.69 -14.27
CA ASP A 47 -0.01 1.77 -14.70
C ASP A 47 -0.93 1.07 -13.70
N CYS A 48 -0.53 -0.09 -13.16
CA CYS A 48 -1.25 -0.75 -12.07
C CYS A 48 -1.34 0.13 -10.82
N VAL A 49 -0.25 0.83 -10.45
CA VAL A 49 -0.24 1.78 -9.32
C VAL A 49 -1.22 2.92 -9.57
N ILE A 50 -1.22 3.51 -10.77
CA ILE A 50 -2.16 4.58 -11.14
C ILE A 50 -3.59 4.12 -10.97
N ALA A 51 -3.92 2.95 -11.53
CA ALA A 51 -5.27 2.39 -11.46
C ALA A 51 -5.70 2.13 -10.01
N ALA A 52 -4.80 1.59 -9.17
CA ALA A 52 -5.05 1.36 -7.77
C ALA A 52 -5.28 2.65 -6.97
N LEU A 53 -4.52 3.72 -7.24
CA LEU A 53 -4.71 5.01 -6.61
C LEU A 53 -6.06 5.64 -6.99
N TYR A 54 -6.45 5.57 -8.26
CA TYR A 54 -7.77 6.02 -8.71
C TYR A 54 -8.91 5.29 -8.00
N GLU A 55 -8.84 3.95 -7.91
CA GLU A 55 -9.88 3.12 -7.30
C GLU A 55 -10.09 3.45 -5.82
N VAL A 56 -9.03 3.80 -5.09
CA VAL A 56 -9.15 4.22 -3.69
C VAL A 56 -9.42 5.71 -3.52
N GLY A 57 -9.63 6.46 -4.61
CA GLY A 57 -9.93 7.89 -4.60
C GLY A 57 -8.75 8.75 -4.14
N LEU A 58 -7.54 8.42 -4.58
CA LEU A 58 -6.34 9.23 -4.44
C LEU A 58 -5.87 9.72 -5.83
N ASP A 59 -5.28 10.91 -5.86
CA ASP A 59 -4.70 11.46 -7.09
C ASP A 59 -3.45 10.66 -7.48
N PRO A 60 -3.35 10.09 -8.70
CA PRO A 60 -2.17 9.35 -9.12
C PRO A 60 -0.86 10.14 -9.07
N TYR A 61 -0.90 11.47 -9.17
CA TYR A 61 0.31 12.29 -9.01
C TYR A 61 0.92 12.15 -7.61
N THR A 62 0.15 11.74 -6.61
CA THR A 62 0.66 11.45 -5.27
C THR A 62 1.51 10.20 -5.19
N ARG A 63 1.63 9.41 -6.27
CA ARG A 63 2.46 8.20 -6.29
C ARG A 63 3.95 8.46 -5.95
N TYR A 64 4.41 9.69 -6.17
CA TYR A 64 5.77 10.14 -5.88
C TYR A 64 5.96 10.66 -4.44
N SER A 65 4.87 10.83 -3.70
CA SER A 65 4.89 11.29 -2.31
C SER A 65 5.20 10.15 -1.35
N TYR A 66 5.57 10.51 -0.11
CA TYR A 66 5.84 9.59 0.98
C TYR A 66 4.63 9.43 1.91
N PRO A 67 4.45 8.27 2.57
CA PRO A 67 3.30 8.00 3.44
C PRO A 67 3.04 9.04 4.52
N HIS A 68 4.07 9.67 5.07
CA HIS A 68 3.94 10.62 6.17
C HIS A 68 3.29 11.95 5.77
N GLU A 69 3.17 12.22 4.47
CA GLU A 69 2.50 13.41 3.92
C GLU A 69 0.96 13.27 3.92
N PHE A 70 0.43 12.10 4.28
CA PHE A 70 -0.98 11.77 4.19
C PHE A 70 -1.64 11.66 5.55
N SER A 71 -2.91 12.07 5.62
CA SER A 71 -3.76 11.82 6.79
C SER A 71 -3.92 10.32 7.05
N SER A 72 -4.30 9.94 8.27
CA SER A 72 -4.54 8.53 8.61
C SER A 72 -5.59 7.86 7.70
N GLY A 73 -6.68 8.55 7.35
CA GLY A 73 -7.67 8.02 6.40
C GLY A 73 -7.13 7.84 4.97
N GLN A 74 -6.22 8.71 4.52
CA GLN A 74 -5.55 8.54 3.23
C GLN A 74 -4.53 7.40 3.26
N ARG A 75 -3.79 7.23 4.35
CA ARG A 75 -2.86 6.11 4.51
C ARG A 75 -3.58 4.76 4.61
N GLN A 76 -4.80 4.70 5.16
CA GLN A 76 -5.66 3.51 5.06
C GLN A 76 -6.03 3.19 3.61
N ARG A 77 -6.36 4.22 2.82
CA ARG A 77 -6.62 4.08 1.38
C ARG A 77 -5.37 3.61 0.62
N ILE A 78 -4.18 4.07 0.99
CA ILE A 78 -2.91 3.58 0.43
C ILE A 78 -2.72 2.08 0.71
N ALA A 79 -2.98 1.64 1.95
CA ALA A 79 -2.91 0.22 2.30
C ALA A 79 -3.93 -0.61 1.49
N LEU A 80 -5.13 -0.07 1.26
CA LEU A 80 -6.13 -0.70 0.39
C LEU A 80 -5.63 -0.76 -1.07
N ALA A 81 -5.04 0.32 -1.59
CA ALA A 81 -4.50 0.39 -2.95
C ALA A 81 -3.47 -0.74 -3.18
N ARG A 82 -2.53 -0.90 -2.24
CA ARG A 82 -1.55 -2.01 -2.26
C ARG A 82 -2.23 -3.38 -2.32
N ALA A 83 -3.32 -3.59 -1.58
CA ALA A 83 -4.03 -4.87 -1.58
C ALA A 83 -4.78 -5.14 -2.90
N ILE A 84 -5.40 -4.12 -3.50
CA ILE A 84 -6.19 -4.28 -4.74
C ILE A 84 -5.34 -4.25 -6.01
N THR A 85 -4.08 -3.84 -5.93
CA THR A 85 -3.19 -3.67 -7.09
C THR A 85 -3.11 -4.93 -7.96
N PHE A 86 -3.15 -6.12 -7.34
CA PHE A 86 -3.17 -7.41 -8.05
C PHE A 86 -4.39 -7.64 -8.96
N LYS A 87 -5.50 -6.89 -8.74
CA LYS A 87 -6.69 -6.98 -9.60
C LYS A 87 -6.43 -6.38 -10.99
N PHE A 88 -5.57 -5.37 -11.09
CA PHE A 88 -5.30 -4.67 -12.35
C PHE A 88 -4.39 -5.44 -13.30
N ARG A 89 -3.76 -6.52 -12.83
CA ARG A 89 -3.05 -7.50 -13.68
C ARG A 89 -3.88 -7.95 -14.89
N PHE A 90 -5.18 -8.21 -14.67
CA PHE A 90 -6.01 -8.91 -15.65
C PHE A 90 -6.69 -8.01 -16.68
N ASN A 91 -6.73 -6.69 -16.44
CA ASN A 91 -7.48 -5.77 -17.29
C ASN A 91 -6.64 -5.15 -18.41
N TYR A 92 -5.33 -5.38 -18.44
CA TYR A 92 -4.42 -4.90 -19.49
C TYR A 92 -4.02 -5.98 -20.52
N ASP A 93 -4.49 -7.22 -20.34
CA ASP A 93 -4.32 -8.33 -21.29
C ASP A 93 -5.48 -8.44 -22.32
N ALA A 94 -6.34 -7.41 -22.44
CA ALA A 94 -7.53 -7.38 -23.29
C ALA A 94 -7.51 -6.24 -24.33
#